data_AF-A0A944QZY5-F1
#
_entry.id   AF-A0A944QZY5-F1
#
_cell.length_a   1.000
_cell.length_b   1.000
_cell.length_c   1.000
_cell.angle_alpha   90.00
_cell.angle_beta   90.00
_cell.angle_gamma   90.00
#
_symmetry.space_group_name_H-M   'P 1'
#
loop_
_entity.id
_entity.type
_entity.pdbx_description
1 polymer ?
#
loop_
_entity_poly.entity_id
_entity_poly.type
_entity_poly.pdbx_seq_one_letter_code
_entity_poly.pdbx_strand_id
1 'polypeptide(L)'
;MSKDKKNRSQKERNETLLQSNEKLLHSQKRTELNFTISLCIDSFTIEGKDLTTIKIFNIKGQLIKKYSINNNLHTINLNEQSKGIYLVKILTKNGIRVKKCLLLK
;
A
#
# COMPACT_ATOMS: atom_id res chain seq x y z
N MET A 1 -10.92 44.06 35.01
CA MET A 1 -11.56 43.57 33.76
C MET A 1 -10.62 42.84 32.77
N SER A 2 -9.46 42.29 33.19
CA SER A 2 -8.43 41.84 32.23
C SER A 2 -8.08 40.34 32.25
N LYS A 3 -8.41 39.58 33.32
CA LYS A 3 -7.99 38.17 33.46
C LYS A 3 -8.91 37.18 32.73
N ASP A 4 -10.23 37.41 32.73
CA ASP A 4 -11.20 36.47 32.16
C ASP A 4 -11.16 36.39 30.63
N LYS A 5 -10.90 37.51 29.95
CA LYS A 5 -10.76 37.54 28.49
C LYS A 5 -9.51 36.77 28.01
N LYS A 6 -8.44 36.80 28.79
CA LYS A 6 -7.17 36.13 28.45
C LYS A 6 -7.32 34.61 28.56
N ASN A 7 -7.98 34.12 29.61
CA ASN A 7 -8.27 32.69 29.77
C ASN A 7 -9.21 32.14 28.69
N ARG A 8 -10.20 32.93 28.27
CA ARG A 8 -11.14 32.53 27.21
C ARG A 8 -10.44 32.38 25.86
N SER A 9 -9.59 33.35 25.50
CA SER A 9 -8.80 33.31 24.25
C SER A 9 -7.80 32.14 24.22
N GLN A 10 -7.25 31.76 25.37
CA GLN A 10 -6.28 30.67 25.46
C GLN A 10 -6.94 29.30 25.33
N LYS A 11 -8.16 29.14 25.84
CA LYS A 11 -8.97 27.94 25.70
C LYS A 11 -9.38 27.69 24.24
N GLU A 12 -9.85 28.71 23.55
CA GLU A 12 -10.28 28.63 22.14
C GLU A 12 -9.13 28.23 21.20
N ARG A 13 -7.90 28.73 21.46
CA ARG A 13 -6.69 28.31 20.72
C ARG A 13 -6.39 26.82 20.91
N ASN A 14 -6.51 26.31 22.12
CA ASN A 14 -6.23 24.90 22.42
C ASN A 14 -7.28 23.97 21.78
N GLU A 15 -8.55 24.35 21.79
CA GLU A 15 -9.62 23.61 21.11
C GLU A 15 -9.43 23.59 19.58
N THR A 16 -9.00 24.71 19.01
CA THR A 16 -8.69 24.81 17.57
C THR A 16 -7.50 23.93 17.18
N LEU A 17 -6.43 23.96 17.99
CA LEU A 17 -5.25 23.10 17.81
C LEU A 17 -5.60 21.62 17.89
N LEU A 18 -6.47 21.24 18.83
CA LEU A 18 -6.93 19.86 18.99
C LEU A 18 -7.70 19.40 17.74
N GLN A 19 -8.65 20.21 17.25
CA GLN A 19 -9.41 19.90 16.03
C GLN A 19 -8.51 19.84 14.77
N SER A 20 -7.50 20.70 14.66
CA SER A 20 -6.54 20.63 13.56
C SER A 20 -5.71 19.35 13.60
N ASN A 21 -5.28 18.92 14.80
CA ASN A 21 -4.51 17.69 14.98
C ASN A 21 -5.34 16.43 14.68
N GLU A 22 -6.61 16.39 15.07
CA GLU A 22 -7.49 15.26 14.75
C GLU A 22 -7.74 15.12 13.24
N LYS A 23 -7.91 16.25 12.54
CA LYS A 23 -8.04 16.29 11.07
C LYS A 23 -6.74 15.87 10.38
N LEU A 24 -5.59 16.31 10.87
CA LEU A 24 -4.28 15.86 10.41
C LEU A 24 -4.11 14.36 10.59
N LEU A 25 -4.48 13.81 11.75
CA LEU A 25 -4.44 12.38 12.03
C LEU A 25 -5.35 11.57 11.09
N HIS A 26 -6.54 12.08 10.76
CA HIS A 26 -7.43 11.45 9.78
C HIS A 26 -6.89 11.51 8.35
N SER A 27 -6.25 12.62 7.95
CA SER A 27 -5.60 12.75 6.65
C SER A 27 -4.35 11.87 6.49
N GLN A 28 -3.67 11.58 7.61
CA GLN A 28 -2.42 10.80 7.65
C GLN A 28 -2.63 9.31 7.89
N LYS A 29 -3.87 8.87 8.13
CA LYS A 29 -4.21 7.45 8.28
C LYS A 29 -4.00 6.77 6.92
N ARG A 30 -2.76 6.33 6.68
CA ARG A 30 -2.39 5.51 5.52
C ARG A 30 -3.38 4.37 5.46
N THR A 31 -4.07 4.24 4.33
CA THR A 31 -4.92 3.09 4.07
C THR A 31 -4.03 1.86 4.14
N GLU A 32 -4.14 1.11 5.24
CA GLU A 32 -3.36 -0.11 5.43
C GLU A 32 -3.80 -1.09 4.34
N LEU A 33 -2.88 -1.42 3.45
CA LEU A 33 -3.11 -2.43 2.43
C LEU A 33 -3.05 -3.79 3.12
N ASN A 34 -4.23 -4.36 3.37
CA ASN A 34 -4.45 -5.62 4.09
C ASN A 34 -4.09 -6.85 3.26
N PHE A 35 -2.82 -6.98 2.89
CA PHE A 35 -2.32 -8.15 2.18
C PHE A 35 -0.84 -8.41 2.46
N THR A 36 -0.47 -9.68 2.37
CA THR A 36 0.90 -10.17 2.50
C THR A 36 1.44 -10.59 1.13
N ILE A 37 2.75 -10.46 0.95
CA ILE A 37 3.45 -10.97 -0.21
C ILE A 37 4.62 -11.82 0.29
N SER A 38 4.51 -13.12 0.10
CA SER A 38 5.57 -14.09 0.40
C SER A 38 6.33 -14.42 -0.89
N LEU A 39 7.66 -14.41 -0.81
CA LEU A 39 8.55 -14.73 -1.93
C LEU A 39 9.18 -16.10 -1.72
N CYS A 40 9.13 -16.94 -2.75
CA CYS A 40 9.91 -18.16 -2.91
C CYS A 40 10.90 -17.99 -4.07
N ILE A 41 11.75 -18.99 -4.27
CA ILE A 41 12.84 -18.95 -5.27
C ILE A 41 12.32 -18.66 -6.67
N ASP A 42 11.20 -19.27 -7.07
CA ASP A 42 10.63 -19.24 -8.42
C ASP A 42 9.20 -18.71 -8.48
N SER A 43 8.64 -18.36 -7.34
CA SER A 43 7.23 -18.07 -7.19
C SER A 43 7.02 -17.04 -6.10
N PHE A 44 5.88 -16.36 -6.15
CA PHE A 44 5.44 -15.53 -5.05
C PHE A 44 3.94 -15.71 -4.85
N THR A 45 3.54 -15.61 -3.59
CA THR A 45 2.16 -15.76 -3.15
C THR A 45 1.68 -14.43 -2.64
N ILE A 46 0.51 -14.01 -3.11
CA ILE A 46 -0.17 -12.81 -2.64
C ILE A 46 -1.47 -13.25 -2.01
N GLU A 47 -1.64 -12.91 -0.75
CA GLU A 47 -2.84 -13.19 0.02
C GLU A 47 -3.38 -11.89 0.60
N GLY A 48 -4.67 -11.62 0.35
CA GLY A 48 -5.34 -10.47 0.92
C GLY A 48 -6.72 -10.23 0.35
N LYS A 49 -7.45 -9.31 0.99
CA LYS A 49 -8.79 -8.91 0.56
C LYS A 49 -8.73 -7.78 -0.48
N ASP A 50 -9.77 -7.69 -1.30
CA ASP A 50 -9.97 -6.62 -2.28
C ASP A 50 -8.85 -6.50 -3.35
N LEU A 51 -8.13 -7.59 -3.60
CA LEU A 51 -7.20 -7.69 -4.72
C LEU A 51 -7.99 -7.68 -6.04
N THR A 52 -7.58 -6.86 -7.00
CA THR A 52 -8.27 -6.74 -8.29
C THR A 52 -7.39 -7.19 -9.44
N THR A 53 -6.10 -6.82 -9.42
CA THR A 53 -5.19 -7.13 -10.52
C THR A 53 -3.77 -7.25 -10.01
N ILE A 54 -3.06 -8.26 -10.50
CA ILE A 54 -1.60 -8.37 -10.36
C ILE A 54 -0.97 -8.20 -11.73
N LYS A 55 0.04 -7.34 -11.82
CA LYS A 55 0.84 -7.12 -13.02
C LYS A 55 2.31 -7.33 -12.71
N ILE A 56 3.03 -7.98 -13.62
CA ILE A 56 4.45 -8.27 -13.49
C ILE A 56 5.18 -7.57 -14.61
N PHE A 57 6.21 -6.82 -14.26
CA PHE A 57 7.04 -6.10 -15.20
C PHE A 57 8.50 -6.51 -15.05
N ASN A 58 9.25 -6.52 -16.15
CA ASN A 58 10.71 -6.60 -16.08
C ASN A 58 11.33 -5.23 -15.79
N ILE A 59 12.66 -5.16 -15.63
CA ILE A 59 13.39 -3.90 -15.37
C ILE A 59 13.24 -2.84 -16.47
N LYS A 60 12.89 -3.23 -17.69
CA LYS A 60 12.64 -2.30 -18.80
C LYS A 60 11.23 -1.70 -18.74
N GLY A 61 10.43 -2.07 -17.73
CA GLY A 61 9.03 -1.66 -17.59
C GLY A 61 8.08 -2.41 -18.53
N GLN A 62 8.53 -3.46 -19.21
CA GLN A 62 7.67 -4.25 -20.10
C GLN A 62 6.76 -5.15 -19.28
N LEU A 63 5.46 -5.16 -19.59
CA LEU A 63 4.48 -6.04 -18.95
C LEU A 63 4.71 -7.48 -19.41
N ILE A 64 5.03 -8.36 -18.46
CA ILE A 64 5.30 -9.78 -18.69
C ILE A 64 4.03 -10.62 -18.52
N LYS A 65 3.31 -10.43 -17.41
CA LYS A 65 2.04 -11.11 -17.13
C LYS A 65 1.06 -10.19 -16.41
N LYS A 66 -0.24 -10.43 -16.64
CA LYS A 66 -1.36 -9.78 -15.95
C LYS A 66 -2.35 -10.84 -15.49
N TYR A 67 -2.77 -10.75 -14.24
CA TYR A 67 -3.77 -11.62 -13.63
C TYR A 67 -4.93 -10.76 -13.13
N SER A 68 -6.15 -11.07 -13.58
CA SER A 68 -7.37 -10.55 -12.95
C SER A 68 -7.71 -11.45 -11.77
N ILE A 69 -7.83 -10.85 -10.59
CA ILE A 69 -8.01 -11.58 -9.33
C ILE A 69 -9.51 -11.60 -8.99
N ASN A 70 -10.04 -12.80 -8.76
CA ASN A 70 -11.43 -13.01 -8.32
C ASN A 70 -11.52 -13.69 -6.94
N ASN A 71 -10.38 -14.03 -6.34
CA ASN A 71 -10.29 -14.68 -5.03
C ASN A 71 -9.22 -13.98 -4.17
N ASN A 72 -9.04 -14.41 -2.91
CA ASN A 72 -8.16 -13.73 -1.96
C ASN A 72 -6.71 -14.25 -1.96
N LEU A 73 -6.39 -15.31 -2.72
CA LEU A 73 -5.08 -15.97 -2.71
C LEU A 73 -4.68 -16.35 -4.13
N HIS A 74 -3.53 -15.85 -4.56
CA HIS A 74 -2.92 -16.24 -5.83
C HIS A 74 -1.44 -16.54 -5.69
N THR A 75 -1.05 -17.72 -6.17
CA THR A 75 0.34 -18.11 -6.38
C THR A 75 0.72 -17.84 -7.83
N ILE A 76 1.79 -17.09 -8.05
CA ILE A 76 2.30 -16.80 -9.39
C ILE A 76 3.66 -17.45 -9.56
N ASN A 77 3.77 -18.26 -10.62
CA ASN A 77 4.98 -18.96 -11.00
C ASN A 77 5.75 -18.16 -12.08
N LEU A 78 7.06 -17.96 -11.85
CA LEU A 78 8.00 -17.26 -12.72
C LEU A 78 9.07 -18.19 -13.31
N ASN A 79 8.90 -19.51 -13.25
CA ASN A 79 9.90 -20.49 -13.70
C ASN A 79 10.37 -20.34 -15.15
N GLU A 80 9.52 -19.80 -16.02
CA GLU A 80 9.82 -19.58 -17.44
C GLU A 80 10.58 -18.27 -17.71
N GLN A 81 10.81 -17.45 -16.68
CA GLN A 81 11.42 -16.13 -16.80
C GLN A 81 12.92 -16.21 -16.47
N SER A 82 13.73 -15.45 -17.19
CA SER A 82 15.18 -15.38 -16.94
C SER A 82 15.47 -14.75 -15.58
N LYS A 83 16.60 -15.12 -14.95
CA LYS A 83 17.13 -14.41 -13.77
C LYS A 83 17.13 -12.90 -13.96
N GLY A 84 16.85 -12.20 -12.86
CA GLY A 84 16.87 -10.75 -12.83
C GLY A 84 15.83 -10.17 -11.90
N ILE A 85 15.64 -8.86 -12.02
CA ILE A 85 14.70 -8.12 -11.19
C ILE A 85 13.36 -7.98 -11.91
N TYR A 86 12.29 -8.20 -11.18
CA TYR A 86 10.92 -8.00 -11.61
C TYR A 86 10.20 -7.06 -10.65
N LEU A 87 9.24 -6.30 -11.18
CA LEU A 87 8.34 -5.46 -10.41
C LEU A 87 6.95 -6.09 -10.41
N VAL A 88 6.45 -6.39 -9.22
CA VAL A 88 5.08 -6.89 -9.02
C VAL A 88 4.22 -5.73 -8.56
N LYS A 89 3.31 -5.29 -9.42
CA LYS A 89 2.32 -4.25 -9.15
C LYS A 89 0.99 -4.90 -8.80
N ILE A 90 0.53 -4.65 -7.58
CA ILE A 90 -0.71 -5.18 -7.03
C ILE A 90 -1.68 -4.02 -6.93
N LEU A 91 -2.81 -4.18 -7.59
CA LEU A 91 -3.92 -3.25 -7.55
C LEU A 91 -4.97 -3.85 -6.62
N THR A 92 -5.44 -3.03 -5.69
CA THR A 92 -6.57 -3.33 -4.82
C THR A 92 -7.62 -2.26 -5.01
N LYS A 93 -8.83 -2.44 -4.44
CA LYS A 93 -9.84 -1.37 -4.43
C LYS A 93 -9.35 -0.11 -3.69
N ASN A 94 -8.43 -0.29 -2.75
CA ASN A 94 -7.99 0.76 -1.83
C ASN A 94 -6.66 1.40 -2.24
N GLY A 95 -6.02 0.92 -3.31
CA GLY A 95 -4.79 1.52 -3.80
C GLY A 95 -3.89 0.56 -4.56
N ILE A 96 -2.63 0.94 -4.65
CA ILE A 96 -1.61 0.24 -5.44
C ILE A 96 -0.39 0.01 -4.55
N ARG A 97 0.17 -1.20 -4.62
CA ARG A 97 1.50 -1.50 -4.07
C ARG A 97 2.40 -2.04 -5.17
N VAL A 98 3.67 -1.69 -5.10
CA VAL A 98 4.71 -2.28 -5.96
C VAL A 98 5.75 -2.94 -5.07
N LYS A 99 6.13 -4.16 -5.41
CA LYS A 99 7.23 -4.88 -4.74
C LYS A 99 8.26 -5.32 -5.77
N LYS A 100 9.53 -5.16 -5.42
CA LYS A 100 10.66 -5.68 -6.18
C LYS A 100 10.84 -7.16 -5.84
N CYS A 101 10.99 -8.01 -6.85
CA CYS A 101 11.27 -9.42 -6.74
C CYS A 101 12.58 -9.72 -7.47
N LEU A 102 13.50 -10.45 -6.83
CA LEU A 102 14.76 -10.88 -7.45
C LEU A 102 14.65 -12.37 -7.73
N LEU A 103 14.73 -12.74 -9.00
CA LEU A 103 14.77 -14.12 -9.48
C LEU A 103 16.23 -14.51 -9.69
N LEU A 104 16.70 -15.55 -9.00
CA LEU A 104 18.12 -15.91 -8.92
C LEU A 104 18.53 -17.13 -9.76
N LYS A 105 17.58 -17.82 -10.37
CA LYS A 105 17.81 -19.07 -11.11
C LYS A 105 18.40 -18.84 -12.50
#